data_AF-Q3S1M5-F1
#
_entry.id   AF-Q3S1M5-F1
#
_cell.length_a   1.000
_cell.length_b   1.000
_cell.length_c   1.000
_cell.angle_alpha   90.00
_cell.angle_beta   90.00
_cell.angle_gamma   90.00
#
_symmetry.space_group_name_H-M   'P 1'
#
loop_
_entity.id
_entity.type
_entity.pdbx_description
1 polymer ?
#
loop_
_entity_poly.entity_id
_entity_poly.type
_entity_poly.pdbx_seq_one_letter_code
_entity_poly.pdbx_strand_id
1 'polypeptide(L)'
;MIHNLIALYSTRLAFPYRREPNSTCSCKPEIDPVCVREGPYQYTYSNKCVFQCAQENKKDLVLLYEGSCCSARYCNMFEQPVCSEGQMYQTVCEFEERQCIEFKLFKNHISMDSSQEKCSCTAPCPTEWNPVCDKKGQTHANFCTFLNSKCYHKNQLNESLEVDYSGVCCEDMCSAGQTSLTVCDSEGNTHTDICSFYIAKCRQMRRGIGKKRLQIAGVGPCKPKNPFFRSFDYFVNRSVNYSQTNTNRVV
;
A
#
# COMPACT_ATOMS: atom_id res chain seq x y z
N MET A 1 -4.05 13.17 43.43
CA MET A 1 -3.58 13.83 42.19
C MET A 1 -3.05 12.76 41.26
N ILE A 2 -3.80 12.49 40.19
CA ILE A 2 -3.77 11.25 39.41
C ILE A 2 -2.45 11.14 38.62
N HIS A 3 -1.60 10.18 38.99
CA HIS A 3 -0.44 9.77 38.20
C HIS A 3 -0.91 8.83 37.09
N ASN A 4 -0.96 9.33 35.85
CA ASN A 4 -1.12 8.49 34.66
C ASN A 4 0.25 8.14 34.11
N LEU A 5 0.60 6.86 34.23
CA LEU A 5 1.77 6.22 33.64
C LEU A 5 1.62 6.18 32.11
N ILE A 6 2.50 6.87 31.40
CA ILE A 6 2.66 6.74 29.95
C ILE A 6 3.41 5.42 29.70
N ALA A 7 2.69 4.40 29.24
CA ALA A 7 3.29 3.22 28.66
C ALA A 7 3.92 3.60 27.31
N LEU A 8 5.24 3.78 27.29
CA LEU A 8 6.02 3.89 26.06
C LEU A 8 6.02 2.53 25.36
N TYR A 9 5.17 2.39 24.35
CA TYR A 9 5.27 1.30 23.39
C TYR A 9 6.57 1.47 22.59
N SER A 10 7.54 0.60 22.87
CA SER A 10 8.76 0.45 22.10
C SER A 10 8.42 -0.09 20.70
N THR A 11 8.22 0.80 19.73
CA THR A 11 8.33 0.44 18.32
C THR A 11 9.81 0.22 18.02
N ARG A 12 10.25 -1.04 18.06
CA ARG A 12 11.51 -1.42 17.40
C ARG A 12 11.35 -1.17 15.91
N LEU A 13 11.79 0.00 15.44
CA LEU A 13 12.21 0.14 14.05
C LEU A 13 13.40 -0.81 13.88
N ALA A 14 13.13 -1.98 13.31
CA ALA A 14 14.15 -2.95 12.98
C ALA A 14 15.07 -2.31 11.93
N PHE A 15 16.28 -1.95 12.36
CA PHE A 15 17.38 -1.58 11.47
C PHE A 15 17.55 -2.64 10.37
N PRO A 16 17.94 -2.24 9.14
CA PRO A 16 17.94 -3.11 7.95
C PRO A 16 19.06 -4.17 7.94
N TYR A 17 19.75 -4.36 9.06
CA TYR A 17 20.80 -5.34 9.20
C TYR A 17 20.19 -6.69 9.56
N ARG A 18 20.31 -7.66 8.64
CA ARG A 18 19.99 -9.06 8.93
C ARG A 18 20.96 -9.55 10.01
N ARG A 19 20.48 -9.77 11.24
CA ARG A 19 21.24 -10.51 12.27
C ARG A 19 21.27 -11.98 11.86
N GLU A 20 22.46 -12.57 11.93
CA GLU A 20 22.82 -13.90 11.43
C GLU A 20 21.85 -15.01 11.88
N PRO A 21 21.41 -15.91 10.98
CA PRO A 21 20.88 -17.20 11.37
C PRO A 21 22.05 -18.20 11.51
N ASN A 22 22.25 -18.72 12.72
CA ASN A 22 22.97 -19.96 13.06
C ASN A 22 24.49 -20.08 12.78
N SER A 23 25.24 -20.03 13.90
CA SER A 23 26.29 -20.95 14.38
C SER A 23 27.57 -21.20 13.56
N THR A 24 28.58 -20.33 13.72
CA THR A 24 30.01 -20.63 14.07
C THR A 24 30.92 -19.39 13.94
N CYS A 25 30.47 -18.34 13.26
CA CYS A 25 31.33 -17.20 12.93
C CYS A 25 31.60 -16.27 14.12
N SER A 26 32.86 -15.88 14.28
CA SER A 26 33.31 -14.92 15.30
C SER A 26 33.75 -13.61 14.65
N CYS A 27 32.78 -12.80 14.24
CA CYS A 27 33.05 -11.47 13.65
C CYS A 27 33.10 -10.38 14.72
N LYS A 28 34.06 -9.45 14.59
CA LYS A 28 34.08 -8.24 15.44
C LYS A 28 32.84 -7.38 15.13
N PRO A 29 32.22 -6.74 16.15
CA PRO A 29 31.04 -5.88 15.97
C PRO A 29 31.41 -4.50 15.42
N GLU A 30 32.03 -4.48 14.24
CA GLU A 30 32.40 -3.27 13.51
C GLU A 30 31.33 -2.93 12.46
N ILE A 31 31.03 -1.64 12.28
CA ILE A 31 30.07 -1.14 11.29
C ILE A 31 30.85 -0.62 10.09
N ASP A 32 30.96 -1.46 9.08
CA ASP A 32 31.58 -1.17 7.79
C ASP A 32 30.74 -1.86 6.69
N PRO A 33 29.54 -1.34 6.41
CA PRO A 33 28.51 -2.12 5.74
C PRO A 33 28.88 -2.50 4.31
N VAL A 34 28.32 -3.60 3.84
CA VAL A 34 28.42 -4.02 2.44
C VAL A 34 27.05 -4.34 1.88
N CYS A 35 26.83 -3.98 0.61
CA CYS A 35 25.60 -4.31 -0.10
C CYS A 35 25.76 -5.63 -0.86
N VAL A 36 24.82 -6.54 -0.65
CA VAL A 36 24.86 -7.91 -1.15
C VAL A 36 23.55 -8.24 -1.84
N ARG A 37 23.60 -8.89 -2.99
CA ARG A 37 22.43 -9.37 -3.73
C ARG A 37 22.17 -10.86 -3.43
N GLU A 38 20.90 -11.19 -3.17
CA GLU A 38 20.38 -12.55 -3.02
C GLU A 38 19.17 -12.68 -3.95
N GLY A 39 19.37 -13.26 -5.13
CA GLY A 39 18.34 -13.30 -6.17
C GLY A 39 17.87 -11.88 -6.57
N PRO A 40 16.57 -11.56 -6.47
CA PRO A 40 16.03 -10.23 -6.79
C PRO A 40 16.15 -9.22 -5.63
N TYR A 41 16.58 -9.66 -4.44
CA TYR A 41 16.66 -8.82 -3.26
C TYR A 41 18.08 -8.34 -3.00
N GLN A 42 18.20 -7.22 -2.31
CA GLN A 42 19.46 -6.69 -1.81
C GLN A 42 19.42 -6.58 -0.29
N TYR A 43 20.53 -6.89 0.36
CA TYR A 43 20.69 -6.89 1.80
C TYR A 43 21.96 -6.15 2.21
N THR A 44 21.83 -5.31 3.23
CA THR A 44 22.99 -4.67 3.85
C THR A 44 23.52 -5.56 4.99
N TYR A 45 24.74 -6.04 4.83
CA TYR A 45 25.48 -6.70 5.90
C TYR A 45 26.28 -5.67 6.70
N SER A 46 26.45 -5.87 8.00
CA SER A 46 27.12 -4.92 8.91
C SER A 46 28.60 -4.74 8.60
N ASN A 47 29.23 -5.81 8.14
CA ASN A 47 30.60 -5.81 7.65
C ASN A 47 30.87 -7.03 6.75
N LYS A 48 32.03 -7.00 6.08
CA LYS A 48 32.46 -8.06 5.17
C LYS A 48 32.59 -9.43 5.84
N CYS A 49 32.97 -9.50 7.12
CA CYS A 49 33.07 -10.77 7.86
C CYS A 49 31.69 -11.42 8.01
N VAL A 50 30.68 -10.66 8.44
CA VAL A 50 29.29 -11.14 8.58
C VAL A 50 28.73 -11.60 7.22
N PHE A 51 29.06 -10.89 6.14
CA PHE A 51 28.71 -11.32 4.78
C PHE A 51 29.40 -12.65 4.38
N GLN A 52 30.70 -12.76 4.56
CA GLN A 52 31.47 -13.97 4.22
C GLN A 52 31.00 -15.19 5.01
N CYS A 53 30.67 -14.99 6.30
CA CYS A 53 30.03 -16.00 7.12
C CYS A 53 28.71 -16.50 6.49
N ALA A 54 27.86 -15.57 6.04
CA ALA A 54 26.60 -15.95 5.39
C ALA A 54 26.81 -16.69 4.06
N GLN A 55 27.90 -16.42 3.33
CA GLN A 55 28.25 -17.13 2.09
C GLN A 55 28.56 -18.62 2.30
N GLU A 56 28.95 -19.04 3.51
CA GLU A 56 29.22 -20.46 3.81
C GLU A 56 27.96 -21.32 3.62
N ASN A 57 26.80 -20.76 3.96
CA ASN A 57 25.50 -21.44 3.85
C ASN A 57 24.71 -21.03 2.59
N LYS A 58 25.03 -19.89 1.97
CA LYS A 58 24.31 -19.31 0.84
C LYS A 58 25.27 -18.87 -0.26
N LYS A 59 25.56 -19.79 -1.19
CA LYS A 59 26.53 -19.57 -2.28
C LYS A 59 26.06 -18.59 -3.35
N ASP A 60 24.78 -18.24 -3.37
CA ASP A 60 24.15 -17.31 -4.31
C ASP A 60 24.25 -15.84 -3.88
N LEU A 61 24.81 -15.56 -2.69
CA LEU A 61 25.07 -14.21 -2.22
C LEU A 61 26.22 -13.56 -3.00
N VAL A 62 25.93 -12.44 -3.67
CA VAL A 62 26.90 -11.70 -4.49
C VAL A 62 27.14 -10.32 -3.89
N LEU A 63 28.40 -10.00 -3.56
CA LEU A 63 28.80 -8.65 -3.16
C LEU A 63 28.58 -7.67 -4.33
N LEU A 64 27.82 -6.60 -4.11
CA LEU A 64 27.61 -5.55 -5.10
C LEU A 64 28.65 -4.43 -4.94
N TYR A 65 28.72 -3.83 -3.75
CA TYR A 65 29.63 -2.72 -3.44
C TYR A 65 29.78 -2.50 -1.94
N GLU A 66 30.76 -1.67 -1.57
CA GLU A 66 31.00 -1.23 -0.19
C GLU A 66 30.07 -0.07 0.21
N GLY A 67 29.60 -0.13 1.45
CA GLY A 67 28.53 0.69 2.00
C GLY A 67 27.18 -0.03 2.03
N SER A 68 26.20 0.60 2.68
CA SER A 68 24.83 0.11 2.72
C SER A 68 24.18 0.10 1.33
N CYS A 69 23.26 -0.84 1.11
CA CYS A 69 22.46 -0.87 -0.10
C CYS A 69 21.69 0.44 -0.27
N CYS A 70 21.60 0.88 -1.52
CA CYS A 70 20.72 1.96 -1.90
C CYS A 70 19.29 1.46 -1.69
N SER A 71 18.44 2.34 -1.19
CA SER A 71 17.03 2.07 -1.00
C SER A 71 16.30 3.32 -1.39
N ALA A 72 15.24 3.19 -2.18
CA ALA A 72 14.26 4.25 -2.30
C ALA A 72 13.83 4.68 -0.89
N ARG A 73 13.83 5.99 -0.63
CA ARG A 73 13.13 6.52 0.54
C ARG A 73 11.66 6.15 0.42
N TYR A 74 10.95 6.19 1.54
CA TYR A 74 9.50 6.14 1.49
C TYR A 74 9.02 7.38 0.72
N CYS A 75 8.71 7.21 -0.56
CA CYS A 75 8.07 8.25 -1.34
C CYS A 75 6.71 8.51 -0.73
N ASN A 76 6.34 9.78 -0.66
CA ASN A 76 4.92 10.05 -0.61
C ASN A 76 4.30 9.51 -1.92
N MET A 77 3.10 8.97 -1.83
CA MET A 77 2.36 8.41 -2.95
C MET A 77 2.06 9.42 -4.09
N PHE A 78 2.35 10.71 -3.87
CA PHE A 78 1.96 11.84 -4.74
C PHE A 78 3.05 12.23 -5.74
N GLU A 79 4.15 11.49 -5.79
CA GLU A 79 5.25 11.75 -6.71
C GLU A 79 4.86 11.47 -8.17
N GLN A 80 5.48 12.24 -9.06
CA GLN A 80 5.27 12.17 -10.50
C GLN A 80 6.44 11.47 -11.18
N PRO A 81 6.21 10.94 -12.41
CA PRO A 81 7.30 10.44 -13.22
C PRO A 81 8.36 11.52 -13.46
N VAL A 82 9.62 11.12 -13.40
CA VAL A 82 10.77 11.95 -13.76
C VAL A 82 11.59 11.28 -14.86
N CYS A 83 12.47 12.04 -15.50
CA CYS A 83 13.33 11.52 -16.55
C CYS A 83 14.79 11.86 -16.27
N SER A 84 15.69 10.96 -16.64
CA SER A 84 17.14 11.18 -16.60
C SER A 84 17.76 10.41 -17.75
N GLU A 85 18.57 11.09 -18.56
CA GLU A 85 19.29 10.48 -19.69
C GLU A 85 18.36 9.70 -20.66
N GLY A 86 17.11 10.16 -20.82
CA GLY A 86 16.12 9.52 -21.68
C GLY A 86 15.44 8.29 -21.10
N GLN A 87 15.77 7.92 -19.85
CA GLN A 87 15.09 6.90 -19.06
C GLN A 87 14.10 7.57 -18.11
N MET A 88 12.84 7.12 -18.15
CA MET A 88 11.82 7.57 -17.21
C MET A 88 11.80 6.67 -15.96
N TYR A 89 11.52 7.29 -14.83
CA TYR A 89 11.30 6.67 -13.53
C TYR A 89 9.88 7.03 -13.09
N GLN A 90 9.17 6.10 -12.45
CA GLN A 90 7.79 6.31 -12.05
C GLN A 90 7.66 7.39 -10.96
N THR A 91 8.67 7.50 -10.09
CA THR A 91 8.70 8.45 -8.97
C THR A 91 10.10 9.06 -8.79
N VAL A 92 10.18 10.13 -7.98
CA VAL A 92 11.46 10.76 -7.64
C VAL A 92 12.31 9.82 -6.81
N CYS A 93 11.77 9.07 -5.85
CA CYS A 93 12.65 8.19 -5.07
C CYS A 93 13.15 6.96 -5.82
N GLU A 94 12.46 6.49 -6.87
CA GLU A 94 13.03 5.47 -7.78
C GLU A 94 14.27 6.05 -8.49
N PHE A 95 14.18 7.31 -8.93
CA PHE A 95 15.33 8.01 -9.49
C PHE A 95 16.44 8.25 -8.45
N GLU A 96 16.13 8.66 -7.22
CA GLU A 96 17.12 8.84 -6.15
C GLU A 96 17.84 7.52 -5.82
N GLU A 97 17.12 6.40 -5.79
CA GLU A 97 17.70 5.08 -5.62
C GLU A 97 18.67 4.76 -6.77
N ARG A 98 18.27 5.05 -8.02
CA ARG A 98 19.15 4.88 -9.17
C ARG A 98 20.39 5.77 -9.10
N GLN A 99 20.24 7.03 -8.73
CA GLN A 99 21.35 7.96 -8.53
C GLN A 99 22.36 7.41 -7.54
N CYS A 100 21.89 6.85 -6.41
CA CYS A 100 22.74 6.21 -5.43
C CYS A 100 23.49 5.01 -6.02
N ILE A 101 22.80 4.14 -6.77
CA ILE A 101 23.41 2.94 -7.38
C ILE A 101 24.47 3.33 -8.41
N GLU A 102 24.17 4.27 -9.30
CA GLU A 102 25.11 4.79 -10.30
C GLU A 102 26.39 5.32 -9.67
N PHE A 103 26.24 6.12 -8.61
CA PHE A 103 27.39 6.66 -7.90
C PHE A 103 28.19 5.57 -7.18
N LYS A 104 27.52 4.59 -6.57
CA LYS A 104 28.19 3.51 -5.83
C LYS A 104 29.00 2.60 -6.74
N LEU A 105 28.45 2.23 -7.89
CA LEU A 105 29.07 1.29 -8.83
C LEU A 105 30.06 1.94 -9.79
N PHE A 106 29.71 3.12 -10.32
CA PHE A 106 30.44 3.73 -11.44
C PHE A 106 31.05 5.09 -11.12
N LYS A 107 30.83 5.63 -9.90
CA LYS A 107 31.18 7.00 -9.52
C LYS A 107 30.56 8.05 -10.45
N ASN A 108 29.44 7.69 -11.07
CA ASN A 108 28.70 8.54 -11.99
C ASN A 108 27.58 9.29 -11.25
N HIS A 109 27.38 10.57 -11.59
CA HIS A 109 26.31 11.39 -11.05
C HIS A 109 25.31 11.69 -12.18
N ILE A 110 24.17 11.02 -12.17
CA ILE A 110 23.07 11.32 -13.08
C ILE A 110 22.19 12.44 -12.51
N SER A 111 21.57 13.23 -13.38
CA SER A 111 20.67 14.33 -13.00
C SER A 111 19.35 14.24 -13.76
N MET A 112 18.29 14.83 -13.21
CA MET A 112 17.00 14.87 -13.90
C MET A 112 17.12 15.77 -15.14
N ASP A 113 16.64 15.25 -16.27
CA ASP A 113 16.60 15.94 -17.54
C ASP A 113 15.38 15.47 -18.34
N SER A 114 14.46 16.39 -18.61
CA SER A 114 13.25 16.14 -19.40
C SER A 114 13.36 16.64 -20.85
N SER A 115 14.56 17.05 -21.30
CA SER A 115 14.76 17.62 -22.64
C SER A 115 14.62 16.61 -23.78
N GLN A 116 14.79 15.32 -23.50
CA GLN A 116 14.73 14.27 -24.52
C GLN A 116 13.29 13.91 -24.89
N GLU A 117 13.07 13.59 -26.17
CA GLU A 117 11.74 13.23 -26.70
C GLU A 117 11.08 12.06 -25.95
N LYS A 118 11.89 11.10 -25.45
CA LYS A 118 11.42 9.97 -24.64
C LYS A 118 10.82 10.37 -23.29
N CYS A 119 11.09 11.59 -22.82
CA CYS A 119 10.65 12.14 -21.54
C CYS A 119 9.29 12.86 -21.64
N SER A 120 8.43 12.50 -22.60
CA SER A 120 7.18 13.23 -22.89
C SER A 120 6.14 13.27 -21.76
N CYS A 121 6.34 12.51 -20.68
CA CYS A 121 5.37 12.34 -19.59
C CYS A 121 5.68 13.17 -18.34
N THR A 122 6.57 14.17 -18.43
CA THR A 122 7.00 15.01 -17.30
C THR A 122 6.55 16.47 -17.49
N ALA A 123 5.30 16.69 -17.93
CA ALA A 123 4.79 18.04 -18.14
C ALA A 123 4.70 18.80 -16.79
N PRO A 124 5.05 20.10 -16.74
CA PRO A 124 4.91 20.87 -15.51
C PRO A 124 3.45 20.93 -15.07
N CYS A 125 3.20 20.67 -13.78
CA CYS A 125 1.86 20.70 -13.19
C CYS A 125 1.73 21.80 -12.13
N PRO A 126 0.53 22.38 -11.95
CA PRO A 126 0.27 23.30 -10.85
C PRO A 126 0.41 22.58 -9.49
N THR A 127 0.72 23.33 -8.44
CA THR A 127 0.88 22.82 -7.06
C THR A 127 -0.43 22.75 -6.29
N GLU A 128 -1.56 22.95 -6.96
CA GLU A 128 -2.89 22.91 -6.36
C GLU A 128 -3.21 21.48 -5.87
N TRP A 129 -3.75 21.39 -4.66
CA TRP A 129 -4.19 20.14 -4.07
C TRP A 129 -5.66 19.88 -4.41
N ASN A 130 -5.89 19.06 -5.43
CA ASN A 130 -7.22 18.60 -5.83
C ASN A 130 -7.13 17.12 -6.22
N PRO A 131 -6.94 16.23 -5.23
CA PRO A 131 -6.43 14.90 -5.49
C PRO A 131 -7.41 14.03 -6.26
N VAL A 132 -6.88 13.07 -7.00
CA VAL A 132 -7.66 12.02 -7.66
C VAL A 132 -7.05 10.66 -7.33
N CYS A 133 -7.90 9.68 -7.08
CA CYS A 133 -7.49 8.30 -6.88
C CYS A 133 -7.61 7.55 -8.21
N ASP A 134 -6.56 6.85 -8.62
CA ASP A 134 -6.61 5.96 -9.78
C ASP A 134 -7.08 4.54 -9.41
N LYS A 135 -7.36 3.73 -10.43
CA LYS A 135 -7.79 2.34 -10.25
C LYS A 135 -6.71 1.40 -9.68
N LYS A 136 -5.47 1.85 -9.57
CA LYS A 136 -4.36 1.13 -8.94
C LYS A 136 -4.18 1.49 -7.47
N GLY A 137 -4.99 2.41 -6.95
CA GLY A 137 -4.94 2.85 -5.56
C GLY A 137 -3.84 3.88 -5.29
N GLN A 138 -3.35 4.58 -6.32
CA GLN A 138 -2.41 5.69 -6.15
C GLN A 138 -3.16 7.03 -6.14
N THR A 139 -2.86 7.85 -5.14
CA THR A 139 -3.33 9.23 -5.09
C THR A 139 -2.41 10.14 -5.89
N HIS A 140 -3.02 10.87 -6.82
CA HIS A 140 -2.38 11.93 -7.60
C HIS A 140 -2.77 13.27 -6.99
N ALA A 141 -1.81 14.20 -6.78
CA ALA A 141 -2.06 15.48 -6.12
C ALA A 141 -3.11 16.34 -6.85
N ASN A 142 -3.16 16.22 -8.18
CA ASN A 142 -4.22 16.77 -9.02
C ASN A 142 -4.34 16.03 -10.35
N PHE A 143 -5.31 16.42 -11.18
CA PHE A 143 -5.55 15.76 -12.46
C PHE A 143 -4.36 15.88 -13.44
N CYS A 144 -3.57 16.96 -13.38
CA CYS A 144 -2.36 17.09 -14.20
C CYS A 144 -1.33 16.02 -13.82
N THR A 145 -1.10 15.81 -12.52
CA THR A 145 -0.14 14.79 -12.05
C THR A 145 -0.60 13.39 -12.45
N PHE A 146 -1.91 13.12 -12.41
CA PHE A 146 -2.50 11.90 -12.94
C PHE A 146 -2.26 11.71 -14.44
N LEU A 147 -2.35 12.77 -15.25
CA LEU A 147 -2.10 12.68 -16.69
C LEU A 147 -0.64 12.34 -17.02
N ASN A 148 0.32 12.88 -16.27
CA ASN A 148 1.73 12.50 -16.37
C ASN A 148 1.92 11.01 -16.07
N SER A 149 1.36 10.53 -14.96
CA SER A 149 1.39 9.10 -14.59
C SER A 149 0.69 8.22 -15.63
N LYS A 150 -0.46 8.65 -16.16
CA LYS A 150 -1.18 7.94 -17.23
C LYS A 150 -0.34 7.84 -18.51
N CYS A 151 0.36 8.91 -18.89
CA CYS A 151 1.30 8.91 -20.00
C CYS A 151 2.42 7.90 -19.75
N TYR A 152 3.02 7.90 -18.55
CA TYR A 152 4.07 6.96 -18.18
C TYR A 152 3.61 5.50 -18.28
N HIS A 153 2.46 5.15 -17.68
CA HIS A 153 1.91 3.79 -17.76
C HIS A 153 1.66 3.34 -19.20
N LYS A 154 1.13 4.24 -20.04
CA LYS A 154 0.90 3.93 -21.45
C LYS A 154 2.21 3.72 -22.21
N ASN A 155 3.19 4.60 -22.04
CA ASN A 155 4.39 4.64 -22.87
C ASN A 155 5.49 3.68 -22.40
N GLN A 156 5.60 3.42 -21.09
CA GLN A 156 6.66 2.57 -20.52
C GLN A 156 6.18 1.16 -20.18
N LEU A 157 4.93 1.02 -19.75
CA LEU A 157 4.40 -0.25 -19.27
C LEU A 157 3.37 -0.87 -20.23
N ASN A 158 2.95 -0.13 -21.27
CA ASN A 158 1.85 -0.51 -22.17
C ASN A 158 0.55 -0.83 -21.40
N GLU A 159 0.28 -0.06 -20.35
CA GLU A 159 -0.87 -0.24 -19.46
C GLU A 159 -1.79 1.01 -19.48
N SER A 160 -3.09 0.77 -19.31
CA SER A 160 -4.06 1.84 -19.09
C SER A 160 -4.07 2.28 -17.63
N LEU A 161 -4.09 3.60 -17.41
CA LEU A 161 -4.39 4.19 -16.11
C LEU A 161 -5.67 5.02 -16.20
N GLU A 162 -6.61 4.76 -15.29
CA GLU A 162 -7.91 5.38 -15.24
C GLU A 162 -8.19 5.91 -13.83
N VAL A 163 -8.91 7.03 -13.76
CA VAL A 163 -9.43 7.54 -12.50
C VAL A 163 -10.47 6.56 -11.96
N ASP A 164 -10.39 6.30 -10.66
CA ASP A 164 -11.41 5.54 -9.93
C ASP A 164 -12.45 6.48 -9.31
N TYR A 165 -11.99 7.48 -8.54
CA TYR A 165 -12.83 8.52 -7.95
C TYR A 165 -12.04 9.77 -7.60
N SER A 166 -12.75 10.87 -7.40
CA SER A 166 -12.17 12.13 -6.91
C SER A 166 -11.78 12.04 -5.42
N GLY A 167 -10.70 12.73 -5.06
CA GLY A 167 -10.10 12.78 -3.74
C GLY A 167 -8.98 11.74 -3.53
N VAL A 168 -8.31 11.81 -2.37
CA VAL A 168 -7.25 10.87 -1.92
C VAL A 168 -7.74 9.43 -1.84
N CYS A 169 -7.00 8.44 -2.33
CA CYS A 169 -7.34 7.04 -2.18
C CYS A 169 -7.68 6.64 -0.73
N CYS A 170 -8.68 5.78 -0.59
CA CYS A 170 -9.21 5.39 0.71
C CYS A 170 -8.18 4.61 1.54
N GLU A 171 -7.24 3.93 0.88
CA GLU A 171 -6.15 3.16 1.46
C GLU A 171 -5.20 4.07 2.26
N ASP A 172 -4.98 5.29 1.77
CA ASP A 172 -4.09 6.27 2.38
C ASP A 172 -4.63 6.84 3.69
N MET A 173 -5.92 6.59 3.98
CA MET A 173 -6.53 6.94 5.27
C MET A 173 -6.12 5.98 6.38
N CYS A 174 -5.52 4.84 6.04
CA CYS A 174 -5.10 3.86 7.01
C CYS A 174 -3.61 4.02 7.34
N SER A 175 -3.29 3.92 8.63
CA SER A 175 -1.91 3.84 9.11
C SER A 175 -1.52 2.38 9.35
N ALA A 176 -0.26 2.05 9.09
CA ALA A 176 0.28 0.74 9.45
C ALA A 176 0.09 0.48 10.96
N GLY A 177 -0.45 -0.69 11.30
CA GLY A 177 -0.75 -1.07 12.70
C GLY A 177 -2.18 -0.81 13.16
N GLN A 178 -3.12 -0.55 12.25
CA GLN A 178 -4.53 -0.45 12.60
C GLN A 178 -5.11 -1.79 13.11
N THR A 179 -6.06 -1.64 14.04
CA THR A 179 -6.56 -2.68 14.94
C THR A 179 -7.18 -3.86 14.21
N SER A 180 -6.74 -5.08 14.57
CA SER A 180 -7.24 -6.38 14.08
C SER A 180 -8.65 -6.71 14.61
N LEU A 181 -9.59 -5.77 14.52
CA LEU A 181 -10.98 -5.98 14.89
C LEU A 181 -11.78 -6.41 13.66
N THR A 182 -12.04 -7.71 13.54
CA THR A 182 -12.91 -8.24 12.49
C THR A 182 -14.35 -7.77 12.72
N VAL A 183 -15.01 -7.28 11.67
CA VAL A 183 -16.40 -6.80 11.74
C VAL A 183 -17.22 -7.28 10.54
N CYS A 184 -18.53 -7.41 10.74
CA CYS A 184 -19.51 -7.64 9.69
C CYS A 184 -20.19 -6.32 9.35
N ASP A 185 -20.23 -5.97 8.07
CA ASP A 185 -20.93 -4.76 7.61
C ASP A 185 -22.44 -4.99 7.36
N SER A 186 -23.17 -3.91 7.12
CA SER A 186 -24.60 -3.88 6.85
C SER A 186 -25.02 -4.54 5.52
N GLU A 187 -24.07 -4.86 4.65
CA GLU A 187 -24.31 -5.59 3.40
C GLU A 187 -23.99 -7.09 3.53
N GLY A 188 -23.43 -7.50 4.66
CA GLY A 188 -23.08 -8.88 4.98
C GLY A 188 -21.67 -9.26 4.53
N ASN A 189 -20.76 -8.30 4.33
CA ASN A 189 -19.35 -8.56 4.08
C ASN A 189 -18.56 -8.55 5.40
N THR A 190 -17.64 -9.51 5.53
CA THR A 190 -16.72 -9.57 6.66
C THR A 190 -15.44 -8.82 6.32
N HIS A 191 -15.04 -7.91 7.20
CA HIS A 191 -13.82 -7.11 7.12
C HIS A 191 -12.84 -7.64 8.17
N THR A 192 -11.61 -7.98 7.78
CA THR A 192 -10.60 -8.63 8.64
C THR A 192 -10.19 -7.76 9.82
N ASP A 193 -10.21 -6.46 9.61
CA ASP A 193 -9.83 -5.42 10.54
C ASP A 193 -10.72 -4.19 10.33
N ILE A 194 -10.68 -3.25 11.28
CA ILE A 194 -11.57 -2.08 11.22
C ILE A 194 -11.20 -1.12 10.07
N CYS A 195 -9.95 -1.09 9.66
CA CYS A 195 -9.48 -0.26 8.54
C CYS A 195 -10.12 -0.72 7.23
N SER A 196 -10.10 -2.02 6.96
CA SER A 196 -10.71 -2.60 5.76
C SER A 196 -12.19 -2.25 5.64
N PHE A 197 -12.92 -2.20 6.76
CA PHE A 197 -14.29 -1.67 6.80
C PHE A 197 -14.37 -0.18 6.43
N TYR A 198 -13.51 0.66 6.98
CA TYR A 198 -13.49 2.09 6.65
C TYR A 198 -13.09 2.36 5.21
N ILE A 199 -12.16 1.58 4.64
CA ILE A 199 -11.81 1.63 3.22
C ILE A 199 -13.03 1.28 2.37
N ALA A 200 -13.72 0.18 2.68
CA ALA A 200 -14.92 -0.23 1.94
C ALA A 200 -16.02 0.85 2.01
N LYS A 201 -16.26 1.41 3.19
CA LYS A 201 -17.20 2.52 3.41
C LYS A 201 -16.81 3.78 2.63
N CYS A 202 -15.54 4.14 2.61
CA CYS A 202 -15.01 5.28 1.86
C CYS A 202 -15.20 5.08 0.35
N ARG A 203 -14.82 3.91 -0.19
CA ARG A 203 -14.98 3.57 -1.61
C ARG A 203 -16.44 3.59 -2.04
N GLN A 204 -17.35 3.05 -1.22
CA GLN A 204 -18.79 3.10 -1.46
C GLN A 204 -19.26 4.55 -1.64
N MET A 205 -18.89 5.43 -0.69
CA MET A 205 -19.29 6.84 -0.72
C MET A 205 -18.72 7.59 -1.93
N ARG A 206 -17.43 7.38 -2.25
CA ARG A 206 -16.74 8.15 -3.30
C ARG A 206 -17.09 7.71 -4.71
N ARG A 207 -17.33 6.42 -4.92
CA ARG A 207 -17.81 5.90 -6.21
C ARG A 207 -19.30 6.12 -6.43
N GLY A 208 -20.04 6.61 -5.41
CA GLY A 208 -21.49 6.77 -5.47
C GLY A 208 -22.24 5.43 -5.63
N ILE A 209 -21.61 4.33 -5.18
CA ILE A 209 -22.18 2.99 -5.25
C ILE A 209 -22.93 2.72 -3.94
N GLY A 210 -24.01 1.93 -3.99
CA GLY A 210 -24.76 1.54 -2.78
C GLY A 210 -25.94 2.45 -2.46
N LYS A 211 -27.01 1.85 -1.94
CA LYS A 211 -28.27 2.56 -1.63
C LYS A 211 -28.26 3.21 -0.26
N LYS A 212 -27.44 2.69 0.66
CA LYS A 212 -27.33 3.13 2.06
C LYS A 212 -25.87 3.10 2.45
N ARG A 213 -25.47 4.06 3.29
CA ARG A 213 -24.13 4.15 3.86
C ARG A 213 -23.81 2.88 4.67
N LEU A 214 -22.68 2.25 4.39
CA LEU A 214 -22.20 1.08 5.15
C LEU A 214 -22.10 1.40 6.65
N GLN A 215 -22.65 0.49 7.45
CA GLN A 215 -22.60 0.48 8.92
C GLN A 215 -22.05 -0.85 9.40
N ILE A 216 -21.52 -0.88 10.62
CA ILE A 216 -21.13 -2.13 11.28
C ILE A 216 -22.42 -2.80 11.76
N ALA A 217 -22.73 -3.99 11.23
CA ALA A 217 -23.87 -4.81 11.64
C ALA A 217 -23.54 -5.67 12.86
N GLY A 218 -22.26 -6.02 13.06
CA GLY A 218 -21.81 -6.77 14.21
C GLY A 218 -20.29 -6.88 14.29
N VAL A 219 -19.80 -7.18 15.49
CA VAL A 219 -18.39 -7.53 15.72
C VAL A 219 -18.20 -9.02 15.42
N GLY A 220 -17.10 -9.35 14.75
CA GLY A 220 -16.79 -10.69 14.26
C GLY A 220 -17.27 -10.91 12.81
N PRO A 221 -17.05 -12.13 12.27
CA PRO A 221 -17.43 -12.47 10.91
C PRO A 221 -18.94 -12.46 10.72
N CYS A 222 -19.37 -12.21 9.49
CA CYS A 222 -20.78 -12.31 9.12
C CYS A 222 -21.25 -13.76 9.28
N LYS A 223 -22.42 -13.91 9.92
CA LYS A 223 -23.08 -15.22 9.99
C LYS A 223 -23.62 -15.57 8.60
N PRO A 224 -23.51 -16.84 8.16
CA PRO A 224 -24.16 -17.26 6.92
C PRO A 224 -25.65 -16.95 7.01
N LYS A 225 -26.21 -16.35 5.96
CA LYS A 225 -27.67 -16.11 5.88
C LYS A 225 -28.34 -17.47 5.96
N ASN A 226 -28.99 -17.79 7.08
CA ASN A 226 -29.66 -19.08 7.25
C ASN A 226 -30.76 -19.18 6.18
N PRO A 227 -30.68 -20.12 5.22
CA PRO A 227 -31.68 -20.24 4.17
C PRO A 227 -33.08 -20.58 4.73
N PHE A 228 -33.17 -21.11 5.96
CA PHE A 228 -34.44 -21.44 6.60
C PHE A 228 -35.20 -20.22 7.18
N PHE A 229 -34.55 -19.07 7.40
CA PHE A 229 -35.25 -17.91 7.98
C PHE A 229 -36.07 -17.08 6.99
N ARG A 230 -35.93 -17.31 5.67
CA ARG A 230 -36.87 -16.74 4.69
C ARG A 230 -38.28 -17.30 4.84
N SER A 231 -38.48 -18.43 5.52
CA SER A 231 -39.83 -18.95 5.76
C SER A 231 -40.55 -18.22 6.89
N PHE A 232 -39.85 -17.60 7.86
CA PHE A 232 -40.53 -16.96 8.98
C PHE A 232 -41.21 -15.66 8.53
N ASP A 233 -40.57 -14.85 7.68
CA ASP A 233 -41.23 -13.71 7.04
C ASP A 233 -42.34 -14.16 6.07
N TYR A 234 -42.20 -15.33 5.45
CA TYR A 234 -43.26 -15.91 4.61
C TYR A 234 -44.48 -16.35 5.45
N PHE A 235 -44.26 -16.92 6.65
CA PHE A 235 -45.32 -17.34 7.57
C PHE A 235 -45.96 -16.17 8.33
N VAL A 236 -45.20 -15.13 8.70
CA VAL A 236 -45.74 -13.92 9.32
C VAL A 236 -46.54 -13.12 8.29
N ASN A 237 -46.05 -12.92 7.07
CA ASN A 237 -46.82 -12.24 6.02
C ASN A 237 -48.05 -13.03 5.56
N ARG A 238 -48.02 -14.37 5.62
CA ARG A 238 -49.21 -15.19 5.34
C ARG A 238 -50.25 -15.10 6.47
N SER A 239 -49.80 -15.02 7.73
CA SER A 239 -50.68 -14.83 8.89
C SER A 239 -51.32 -13.43 8.92
N VAL A 240 -50.60 -12.38 8.52
CA VAL A 240 -51.12 -11.01 8.41
C VAL A 240 -52.10 -10.87 7.24
N ASN A 241 -51.83 -11.50 6.10
CA ASN A 241 -52.77 -11.50 4.98
C ASN A 241 -54.02 -12.33 5.27
N TYR A 242 -53.91 -13.43 6.04
CA TYR A 242 -55.07 -14.24 6.43
C TYR A 242 -55.97 -13.53 7.45
N SER A 243 -55.41 -12.73 8.36
CA SER A 243 -56.18 -11.93 9.31
C SER A 243 -56.89 -10.73 8.66
N GLN A 244 -56.29 -10.11 7.63
CA GLN A 244 -56.91 -9.01 6.88
C GLN A 244 -58.02 -9.48 5.93
N THR A 245 -57.99 -10.72 5.45
CA THR A 245 -59.07 -11.27 4.62
C THR A 245 -60.30 -11.71 5.41
N ASN A 246 -60.16 -11.97 6.72
CA ASN A 246 -61.27 -12.38 7.60
C ASN A 246 -61.94 -11.21 8.34
N THR A 247 -61.33 -10.02 8.39
CA THR A 247 -61.96 -8.82 8.96
C THR A 247 -62.83 -8.04 7.96
N ASN A 248 -62.82 -8.40 6.68
CA ASN A 248 -63.68 -7.81 5.63
C ASN A 248 -64.84 -8.74 5.21
N ARG A 249 -65.23 -9.68 6.07
CA ARG A 249 -66.29 -10.67 5.80
C ARG A 249 -67.27 -10.80 6.97
N VAL A 250 -67.77 -9.67 7.46
CA VAL A 250 -69.00 -9.62 8.27
C VAL A 250 -69.81 -8.43 7.77
N VAL A 251 -70.90 -8.76 7.06
CA VAL A 251 -72.03 -7.87 6.73
C VAL A 251 -72.90 -7.75 7.97
#